data_AF-A0A644U868-F1
#
_entry.id   AF-A0A644U868-F1
#
_cell.length_a   1.000
_cell.length_b   1.000
_cell.length_c   1.000
_cell.angle_alpha   90.00
_cell.angle_beta   90.00
_cell.angle_gamma   90.00
#
_symmetry.space_group_name_H-M   'P 1'
#
loop_
_entity.id
_entity.type
_entity.pdbx_description
1 polymer ?
#
loop_
_entity_poly.entity_id
_entity_poly.type
_entity_poly.pdbx_seq_one_letter_code
_entity_poly.pdbx_strand_id
1 'polypeptide(L)'
;MNRLEFLKQILAGFGGFWLAGKRAEAKPAEKPEPVSLGIMPVAGYRYYDGKKIENRIKPGDKARLKREPENKYDRDAIAVYIMGHKIGYIPRRHNPVIALMMDQQANVNATIAYVNKEEEEEGRVWVEVSV
;
A
#
# COMPACT_ATOMS: atom_id res chain seq x y z
N MET A 1 54.34 -13.36 -18.58
CA MET A 1 54.26 -12.99 -17.15
C MET A 1 53.22 -13.88 -16.47
N ASN A 2 53.63 -14.63 -15.45
CA ASN A 2 52.79 -15.62 -14.77
C ASN A 2 51.91 -14.93 -13.72
N ARG A 3 50.59 -15.14 -13.81
CA ARG A 3 49.55 -14.51 -12.96
C ARG A 3 49.72 -14.80 -11.46
N LEU A 4 50.47 -15.85 -11.15
CA LEU A 4 50.80 -16.30 -9.78
C LEU A 4 51.85 -15.41 -9.07
N GLU A 5 52.70 -14.68 -9.81
CA GLU A 5 53.69 -13.76 -9.22
C GLU A 5 53.05 -12.45 -8.77
N PHE A 6 52.02 -11.98 -9.49
CA PHE A 6 51.28 -10.75 -9.16
C PHE A 6 50.52 -10.84 -7.84
N LEU A 7 49.95 -12.02 -7.53
CA LEU A 7 49.23 -12.23 -6.26
C LEU A 7 50.15 -12.22 -5.03
N LYS A 8 51.42 -12.63 -5.18
CA LYS A 8 52.38 -12.64 -4.06
C LYS A 8 52.80 -11.23 -3.65
N GLN A 9 52.82 -10.27 -4.59
CA GLN A 9 53.15 -8.88 -4.27
C GLN A 9 52.04 -8.13 -3.52
N ILE A 10 50.77 -8.51 -3.70
CA ILE A 10 49.65 -7.91 -2.95
C ILE A 10 49.66 -8.36 -1.48
N LEU A 11 50.13 -9.58 -1.18
CA LEU A 11 50.16 -10.14 0.17
C LEU A 11 51.33 -9.65 1.03
N ALA A 12 52.41 -9.12 0.44
CA ALA A 12 53.57 -8.63 1.18
C ALA A 12 53.50 -7.13 1.54
N GLY A 13 52.53 -6.37 0.99
CA GLY A 13 52.43 -4.92 1.14
C GLY A 13 51.47 -4.40 2.22
N PHE A 14 50.63 -5.26 2.82
CA PHE A 14 49.56 -4.83 3.73
C PHE A 14 49.84 -5.17 5.20
N GLY A 15 51.03 -4.83 5.69
CA GLY A 15 51.32 -4.69 7.13
C GLY A 15 50.57 -3.52 7.82
N GLY A 16 49.55 -2.94 7.17
CA GLY A 16 48.88 -1.70 7.59
C GLY A 16 47.36 -1.69 7.49
N PHE A 17 46.70 -2.83 7.26
CA PHE A 17 45.22 -2.91 7.29
C PHE A 17 44.69 -3.58 8.56
N TRP A 18 45.42 -3.40 9.66
CA TRP A 18 44.92 -3.56 11.02
C TRP A 18 44.65 -2.15 11.62
N LEU A 19 44.12 -1.23 10.81
CA LEU A 19 43.54 0.02 11.29
C LEU A 19 42.02 -0.12 11.31
N ALA A 20 41.53 -0.42 12.52
CA ALA A 20 40.28 0.10 13.04
C ALA A 20 39.02 -0.15 12.19
N GLY A 21 38.58 -1.40 12.19
CA GLY A 21 37.41 -1.80 12.99
C GLY A 21 36.46 -0.68 13.48
N LYS A 22 35.85 0.07 12.57
CA LYS A 22 34.48 0.57 12.73
C LYS A 22 33.70 0.13 11.51
N ARG A 23 33.22 -1.11 11.54
CA ARG A 23 31.99 -1.44 10.82
C ARG A 23 30.95 -0.48 11.40
N ALA A 24 30.62 0.59 10.69
CA ALA A 24 29.39 1.29 10.95
C ALA A 24 28.30 0.22 10.88
N GLU A 25 27.61 -0.02 11.99
CA GLU A 25 26.38 -0.79 11.96
C GLU A 25 25.48 -0.05 10.96
N ALA A 26 25.31 -0.65 9.78
CA ALA A 26 24.36 -0.13 8.82
C ALA A 26 23.00 -0.19 9.51
N LYS A 27 22.44 0.98 9.86
CA LYS A 27 21.05 1.09 10.28
C LYS A 27 20.23 0.24 9.30
N PRO A 28 19.39 -0.70 9.78
CA PRO A 28 18.48 -1.41 8.90
C PRO A 28 17.76 -0.37 8.05
N ALA A 29 17.74 -0.55 6.73
CA ALA A 29 17.03 0.38 5.85
C ALA A 29 15.62 0.58 6.40
N GLU A 30 15.31 1.80 6.84
CA GLU A 30 13.96 2.17 7.27
C GLU A 30 13.04 1.80 6.11
N LYS A 31 12.00 0.99 6.40
CA LYS A 31 11.00 0.67 5.38
C LYS A 31 10.41 1.99 4.92
N PRO A 32 10.31 2.24 3.60
CA PRO A 32 9.69 3.47 3.12
C PRO A 32 8.27 3.57 3.68
N GLU A 33 7.95 4.73 4.25
CA GLU A 33 6.59 5.03 4.69
C GLU A 33 5.64 4.93 3.48
N PRO A 34 4.42 4.37 3.65
CA PRO A 34 3.47 4.26 2.56
C PRO A 34 3.16 5.63 1.94
N VAL A 35 3.12 5.70 0.62
CA VAL A 35 2.78 6.94 -0.10
C VAL A 35 1.27 7.01 -0.25
N SER A 36 0.65 8.02 0.35
CA SER A 36 -0.80 8.27 0.21
C SER A 36 -1.14 8.69 -1.23
N LEU A 37 -2.06 7.96 -1.84
CA LEU A 37 -2.68 8.29 -3.13
C LEU A 37 -3.92 9.18 -2.94
N GLY A 38 -4.42 9.30 -1.71
CA GLY A 38 -5.48 10.22 -1.33
C GLY A 38 -6.53 9.61 -0.41
N ILE A 39 -7.35 10.50 0.15
CA ILE A 39 -8.50 10.17 1.00
C ILE A 39 -9.79 10.43 0.22
N MET A 40 -10.69 9.44 0.17
CA MET A 40 -11.89 9.50 -0.66
C MET A 40 -13.09 8.80 -0.01
N PRO A 41 -14.33 9.24 -0.29
CA PRO A 41 -15.50 8.57 0.23
C PRO A 41 -15.70 7.21 -0.45
N VAL A 42 -16.33 6.28 0.26
CA VAL A 42 -16.77 5.01 -0.32
C VAL A 42 -18.08 5.27 -1.10
N ALA A 43 -18.00 5.11 -2.41
CA ALA A 43 -19.14 5.30 -3.30
C ALA A 43 -20.13 4.12 -3.21
N GLY A 44 -21.42 4.43 -3.32
CA GLY A 44 -22.48 3.43 -3.34
C GLY A 44 -22.74 2.72 -2.01
N TYR A 45 -22.29 3.29 -0.89
CA TYR A 45 -22.36 2.67 0.44
C TYR A 45 -23.75 2.12 0.82
N ARG A 46 -24.80 2.88 0.51
CA ARG A 46 -26.20 2.52 0.80
C ARG A 46 -26.70 1.24 0.10
N TYR A 47 -26.02 0.77 -0.95
CA TYR A 47 -26.45 -0.39 -1.74
C TYR A 47 -25.81 -1.71 -1.30
N TYR A 48 -24.91 -1.66 -0.32
CA TYR A 48 -24.12 -2.81 0.11
C TYR A 48 -24.20 -3.02 1.63
N ASP A 49 -23.38 -3.94 2.14
CA ASP A 49 -23.45 -4.41 3.52
C ASP A 49 -22.85 -3.44 4.55
N GLY A 50 -22.54 -2.20 4.17
CA GLY A 50 -21.93 -1.20 5.03
C GLY A 50 -22.69 -0.99 6.36
N LYS A 51 -24.02 -0.83 6.27
CA LYS A 51 -24.89 -0.65 7.45
C LYS A 51 -24.81 -1.83 8.44
N LYS A 52 -24.45 -3.05 8.00
CA LYS A 52 -24.35 -4.22 8.90
C LYS A 52 -23.13 -4.15 9.82
N ILE A 53 -22.10 -3.39 9.44
CA ILE A 53 -20.82 -3.34 10.17
C ILE A 53 -20.47 -1.95 10.69
N GLU A 54 -21.28 -0.93 10.42
CA GLU A 54 -20.96 0.47 10.72
C GLU A 54 -20.64 0.76 12.19
N ASN A 55 -21.25 0.02 13.12
CA ASN A 55 -21.00 0.15 14.56
C ASN A 55 -19.75 -0.60 15.03
N ARG A 56 -19.09 -1.33 14.14
CA ARG A 56 -17.92 -2.18 14.43
C ARG A 56 -16.63 -1.67 13.78
N ILE A 57 -16.74 -0.66 12.91
CA ILE A 57 -15.62 -0.09 12.18
C ILE A 57 -15.18 1.24 12.79
N LYS A 58 -13.90 1.56 12.69
CA LYS A 58 -13.30 2.80 13.19
C LYS A 58 -12.12 3.26 12.30
N PRO A 59 -11.73 4.54 12.37
CA PRO A 59 -10.51 5.00 11.72
C PRO A 59 -9.29 4.12 12.04
N GLY A 60 -8.46 3.88 11.03
CA GLY A 60 -7.29 2.99 11.10
C GLY A 60 -7.58 1.51 10.78
N ASP A 61 -8.84 1.08 10.76
CA ASP A 61 -9.17 -0.30 10.36
C ASP A 61 -8.79 -0.53 8.89
N LYS A 62 -8.30 -1.73 8.59
CA LYS A 62 -7.91 -2.11 7.22
C LYS A 62 -9.12 -2.34 6.34
N ALA A 63 -9.07 -1.82 5.11
CA ALA A 63 -9.99 -2.13 4.04
C ALA A 63 -9.26 -2.92 2.95
N ARG A 64 -9.95 -3.90 2.36
CA ARG A 64 -9.43 -4.68 1.24
C ARG A 64 -10.02 -4.15 -0.05
N LEU A 65 -9.16 -3.81 -0.99
CA LEU A 65 -9.55 -3.44 -2.36
C LEU A 65 -9.60 -4.70 -3.24
N LYS A 66 -10.61 -4.79 -4.11
CA LYS A 66 -10.76 -5.88 -5.08
C LYS A 66 -11.13 -5.30 -6.44
N ARG A 67 -10.32 -5.60 -7.46
CA ARG A 67 -10.64 -5.28 -8.86
C ARG A 67 -11.87 -6.03 -9.33
N GLU A 68 -12.72 -5.35 -10.09
CA GLU A 68 -13.87 -5.92 -10.79
C GLU A 68 -13.87 -5.46 -12.26
N PRO A 69 -12.92 -5.90 -13.10
CA PRO A 69 -12.77 -5.41 -14.48
C PRO A 69 -13.97 -5.75 -15.38
N GLU A 70 -14.69 -6.83 -15.06
CA GLU A 70 -15.90 -7.27 -15.75
C GLU A 70 -17.17 -6.53 -15.30
N ASN A 71 -17.03 -5.46 -14.48
CA ASN A 71 -18.17 -4.68 -14.05
C ASN A 71 -18.81 -3.97 -15.27
N LYS A 72 -20.08 -4.29 -15.55
CA LYS A 72 -20.83 -3.79 -16.71
C LYS A 72 -20.98 -2.27 -16.81
N TYR A 73 -20.75 -1.53 -15.72
CA TYR A 73 -20.89 -0.07 -15.68
C TYR A 73 -19.55 0.66 -15.72
N ASP A 74 -18.48 0.02 -15.24
CA ASP A 74 -17.18 0.64 -15.05
C ASP A 74 -16.05 -0.40 -15.03
N ARG A 75 -15.27 -0.48 -16.10
CA ARG A 75 -14.09 -1.36 -16.23
C ARG A 75 -13.01 -1.13 -15.16
N ASP A 76 -12.96 0.08 -14.60
CA ASP A 76 -11.95 0.45 -13.61
C ASP A 76 -12.49 0.27 -12.17
N ALA A 77 -13.63 -0.42 -12.01
CA ALA A 77 -14.26 -0.63 -10.70
C ALA A 77 -13.34 -1.33 -9.69
N ILE A 78 -13.26 -0.75 -8.49
CA ILE A 78 -12.52 -1.29 -7.35
C ILE A 78 -13.48 -1.38 -6.17
N ALA A 79 -13.90 -2.59 -5.83
CA ALA A 79 -14.78 -2.85 -4.70
C ALA A 79 -14.00 -2.74 -3.38
N VAL A 80 -14.62 -2.09 -2.39
CA VAL A 80 -14.07 -1.91 -1.04
C VAL A 80 -14.74 -2.90 -0.10
N TYR A 81 -13.92 -3.67 0.61
CA TYR A 81 -14.38 -4.65 1.60
C TYR A 81 -13.83 -4.35 2.99
N ILE A 82 -14.66 -4.49 4.01
CA ILE A 82 -14.26 -4.40 5.41
C ILE A 82 -14.83 -5.59 6.16
N MET A 83 -14.01 -6.29 6.95
CA MET A 83 -14.41 -7.50 7.68
C MET A 83 -15.14 -8.54 6.81
N GLY A 84 -14.76 -8.66 5.54
CA GLY A 84 -15.39 -9.58 4.58
C GLY A 84 -16.66 -9.05 3.90
N HIS A 85 -17.23 -7.93 4.35
CA HIS A 85 -18.41 -7.32 3.74
C HIS A 85 -18.01 -6.33 2.65
N LYS A 86 -18.63 -6.44 1.47
CA LYS A 86 -18.54 -5.39 0.44
C LYS A 86 -19.31 -4.20 0.97
N ILE A 87 -18.68 -3.03 0.99
CA ILE A 87 -19.30 -1.80 1.50
C ILE A 87 -19.48 -0.73 0.43
N GLY A 88 -18.97 -0.94 -0.78
CA GLY A 88 -19.05 0.01 -1.88
C GLY A 88 -17.85 -0.07 -2.79
N TYR A 89 -17.49 1.06 -3.39
CA TYR A 89 -16.37 1.18 -4.33
C TYR A 89 -15.52 2.41 -4.08
N ILE A 90 -14.31 2.39 -4.65
CA ILE A 90 -13.56 3.62 -4.93
C ILE A 90 -14.35 4.46 -5.94
N PRO A 91 -14.53 5.77 -5.72
CA PRO A 91 -15.26 6.63 -6.64
C PRO A 91 -14.67 6.61 -8.05
N ARG A 92 -15.54 6.61 -9.07
CA ARG A 92 -15.16 6.54 -10.49
C ARG A 92 -14.15 7.60 -10.93
N ARG A 93 -14.18 8.78 -10.31
CA ARG A 93 -13.24 9.87 -10.60
C ARG A 93 -11.80 9.59 -10.13
N HIS A 94 -11.60 8.66 -9.20
CA HIS A 94 -10.30 8.35 -8.59
C HIS A 94 -9.80 6.94 -8.96
N ASN A 95 -10.69 6.03 -9.38
CA ASN A 95 -10.33 4.65 -9.63
C ASN A 95 -9.40 4.37 -10.83
N PRO A 96 -9.26 5.18 -11.91
CA PRO A 96 -8.52 4.70 -13.10
C PRO A 96 -7.03 4.47 -12.84
N VAL A 97 -6.38 5.38 -12.12
CA VAL A 97 -4.95 5.27 -11.78
C VAL A 97 -4.73 4.14 -10.79
N ILE A 98 -5.59 4.02 -9.78
CA ILE A 98 -5.51 2.97 -8.76
C ILE A 98 -5.76 1.60 -9.39
N ALA A 99 -6.70 1.50 -10.33
CA ALA A 99 -7.01 0.28 -11.06
C ALA A 99 -5.80 -0.17 -11.88
N LEU A 100 -5.19 0.74 -12.63
CA LEU A 100 -3.97 0.46 -13.39
C LEU A 100 -2.82 -0.04 -12.49
N MET A 101 -2.61 0.60 -11.33
CA MET A 101 -1.61 0.17 -10.36
C MET A 101 -1.89 -1.26 -9.85
N MET A 102 -3.13 -1.56 -9.48
CA MET A 102 -3.52 -2.91 -9.06
C MET A 102 -3.37 -3.95 -10.19
N ASP A 103 -3.71 -3.57 -11.42
CA ASP A 103 -3.59 -4.44 -12.60
C ASP A 103 -2.09 -4.72 -12.92
N GLN A 104 -1.19 -3.80 -12.57
CA GLN A 104 0.26 -3.99 -12.59
C GLN A 104 0.82 -4.66 -11.32
N GLN A 105 -0.02 -5.18 -10.44
CA GLN A 105 0.36 -5.86 -9.20
C GLN A 105 1.09 -4.95 -8.19
N ALA A 106 0.92 -3.64 -8.27
CA ALA A 106 1.40 -2.73 -7.23
C ALA A 106 0.70 -3.04 -5.90
N ASN A 107 1.43 -2.83 -4.80
CA ASN A 107 0.92 -3.10 -3.45
C ASN A 107 0.00 -1.99 -2.94
N VAL A 108 -1.18 -1.85 -3.55
CA VAL A 108 -2.17 -0.86 -3.15
C VAL A 108 -2.89 -1.33 -1.87
N ASN A 109 -2.85 -0.49 -0.84
CA ASN A 109 -3.48 -0.70 0.45
C ASN A 109 -4.61 0.32 0.67
N ALA A 110 -5.52 0.00 1.60
CA ALA A 110 -6.53 0.95 2.06
C ALA A 110 -6.81 0.81 3.56
N THR A 111 -7.07 1.95 4.20
CA THR A 111 -7.48 2.04 5.61
C THR A 111 -8.66 2.99 5.76
N ILE A 112 -9.48 2.82 6.78
CA ILE A 112 -10.54 3.78 7.08
C ILE A 112 -9.90 5.07 7.58
N ALA A 113 -10.14 6.18 6.88
CA ALA A 113 -9.70 7.50 7.31
C ALA A 113 -10.71 8.11 8.29
N TYR A 114 -12.00 8.06 7.92
CA TYR A 114 -13.08 8.69 8.68
C TYR A 114 -14.38 7.88 8.59
N VAL A 115 -15.20 7.95 9.64
CA VAL A 115 -16.57 7.41 9.67
C VAL A 115 -17.50 8.53 10.13
N ASN A 116 -18.38 9.02 9.25
CA ASN A 116 -19.37 10.03 9.59
C ASN A 116 -20.70 9.36 9.93
N LYS A 117 -21.08 9.36 11.22
CA LYS A 117 -22.30 8.69 11.69
C LYS A 117 -23.61 9.42 11.32
N GLU A 118 -23.54 10.63 10.81
CA GLU A 118 -24.71 11.42 10.41
C GLU A 118 -25.07 11.21 8.93
N GLU A 119 -24.12 10.72 8.12
CA GLU A 119 -24.33 10.46 6.70
C GLU A 119 -24.83 9.04 6.44
N GLU A 120 -25.73 8.87 5.48
CA GLU A 120 -26.28 7.55 5.13
C GLU A 120 -25.83 7.04 3.75
N GLU A 121 -25.23 7.89 2.93
CA GLU A 121 -24.85 7.58 1.55
C GLU A 121 -23.34 7.64 1.33
N GLU A 122 -22.91 8.32 0.26
CA GLU A 122 -21.51 8.64 0.01
C GLU A 122 -21.03 9.64 1.06
N GLY A 123 -19.90 9.34 1.70
CA GLY A 123 -19.38 10.15 2.80
C GLY A 123 -19.61 9.55 4.20
N ARG A 124 -20.42 8.49 4.32
CA ARG A 124 -20.54 7.70 5.55
C ARG A 124 -19.21 7.08 5.97
N VAL A 125 -18.47 6.51 5.03
CA VAL A 125 -17.12 5.97 5.25
C VAL A 125 -16.17 6.59 4.24
N TRP A 126 -15.00 7.00 4.72
CA TRP A 126 -13.89 7.46 3.90
C TRP A 126 -12.70 6.52 4.06
N VAL A 127 -12.01 6.25 2.97
CA VAL A 127 -10.79 5.45 2.97
C VAL A 127 -9.60 6.27 2.49
N GLU A 128 -8.46 6.06 3.12
CA GLU A 128 -7.17 6.44 2.57
C GLU A 128 -6.65 5.28 1.73
N VAL A 129 -6.20 5.58 0.50
CA VAL A 129 -5.54 4.61 -0.38
C VAL A 129 -4.06 4.95 -0.43
N SER A 130 -3.18 3.95 -0.31
CA SER A 130 -1.72 4.14 -0.31
C SER A 130 -0.97 3.00 -1.01
N VAL A 131 0.30 3.23 -1.34
CA VAL A 131 1.23 2.25 -1.95
C VAL A 131 2.55 2.17 -1.21
#